data_AF-A0AAW1USI4-F1
#
_entry.id   AF-A0AAW1USI4-F1
#
_cell.length_a   1.000
_cell.length_b   1.000
_cell.length_c   1.000
_cell.angle_alpha   90.00
_cell.angle_beta   90.00
_cell.angle_gamma   90.00
#
_symmetry.space_group_name_H-M   'P 1'
#
loop_
_entity.id
_entity.type
_entity.pdbx_description
1 polymer ?
#
loop_
_entity_poly.entity_id
_entity_poly.type
_entity_poly.pdbx_seq_one_letter_code
_entity_poly.pdbx_strand_id
1 'polypeptide(L)'
;MELSETLTHFQIKLISDDNIKFNVSDSENYRKLTSKLKENGRSWHSYENKLNRSIKRIAKRLHHACDAKEIIRDLQERNYKAIDACVKLKWRTKES
;
A
#
# COMPACT_ATOMS: atom_id res chain seq x y z
N MET A 1 -2.02 30.51 -27.30
CA MET A 1 -1.67 29.70 -26.11
C MET A 1 -2.94 28.99 -25.72
N GLU A 2 -3.18 27.80 -26.28
CA GLU A 2 -4.41 27.04 -26.02
C GLU A 2 -4.32 26.42 -24.62
N LEU A 3 -5.17 26.88 -23.72
CA LEU A 3 -5.44 26.22 -22.45
C LEU A 3 -6.29 24.99 -22.78
N SER A 4 -5.64 23.83 -22.95
CA SER A 4 -6.36 22.56 -23.00
C SER A 4 -6.89 22.26 -21.59
N GLU A 5 -8.17 22.52 -21.37
CA GLU A 5 -8.87 22.02 -20.20
C GLU A 5 -8.79 20.48 -20.21
N THR A 6 -8.00 19.93 -19.29
CA THR A 6 -7.90 18.49 -19.10
C THR A 6 -9.22 18.01 -18.48
N LEU A 7 -10.16 17.60 -19.35
CA LEU A 7 -11.43 16.98 -18.98
C LEU A 7 -11.19 15.78 -18.05
N THR A 8 -11.25 16.05 -16.76
CA THR A 8 -10.97 15.07 -15.71
C THR A 8 -12.17 14.13 -15.65
N HIS A 9 -12.06 12.96 -16.26
CA HIS A 9 -13.11 11.96 -16.21
C HIS A 9 -13.15 11.33 -14.82
N PHE A 10 -14.04 11.81 -13.97
CA PHE A 10 -14.38 11.16 -12.70
C PHE A 10 -15.85 10.74 -12.72
N GLN A 11 -16.13 9.58 -12.15
CA GLN A 11 -17.50 9.10 -11.97
C GLN A 11 -17.82 9.13 -10.48
N ILE A 12 -18.95 9.73 -10.14
CA ILE A 12 -19.48 9.74 -8.78
C ILE A 12 -20.69 8.81 -8.73
N LYS A 13 -20.72 7.94 -7.73
CA LYS A 13 -21.89 7.09 -7.45
C LYS A 13 -22.28 7.24 -6.00
N LEU A 14 -23.56 7.51 -5.74
CA LEU A 14 -24.12 7.40 -4.40
C LEU A 14 -24.26 5.89 -4.08
N ILE A 15 -23.66 5.44 -2.97
CA ILE A 15 -23.80 4.05 -2.50
C ILE A 15 -24.95 3.95 -1.50
N SER A 16 -25.07 4.94 -0.62
CA SER A 16 -26.14 5.08 0.37
C SER A 16 -26.33 6.56 0.68
N ASP A 17 -27.37 6.92 1.43
CA ASP A 17 -27.71 8.31 1.74
C ASP A 17 -26.51 9.14 2.25
N ASP A 18 -25.62 8.53 3.05
CA ASP A 18 -24.42 9.18 3.57
C ASP A 18 -23.09 8.80 2.90
N ASN A 19 -23.07 7.87 1.94
CA ASN A 19 -21.83 7.38 1.34
C ASN A 19 -21.76 7.65 -0.17
N ILE A 20 -20.72 8.39 -0.55
CA ILE A 20 -20.43 8.73 -1.94
C ILE A 20 -19.14 8.04 -2.38
N LYS A 21 -19.20 7.33 -3.51
CA LYS A 21 -18.04 6.70 -4.16
C LYS A 21 -17.53 7.58 -5.28
N PHE A 22 -16.24 7.88 -5.23
CA PHE A 22 -15.51 8.55 -6.29
C PHE A 22 -14.65 7.54 -7.04
N ASN A 23 -14.88 7.40 -8.34
CA ASN A 23 -14.01 6.66 -9.25
C ASN A 23 -13.24 7.68 -10.10
N VAL A 24 -11.93 7.67 -9.98
CA VAL A 24 -11.04 8.54 -10.74
C VAL A 24 -10.20 7.66 -11.66
N SER A 25 -10.11 8.03 -12.94
CA SER A 25 -9.35 7.28 -13.94
C SER A 25 -7.83 7.44 -13.80
N ASP A 26 -7.40 8.57 -13.23
CA ASP A 26 -6.00 8.96 -13.14
C ASP A 26 -5.49 9.06 -11.68
N SER A 27 -4.22 8.68 -11.49
CA SER A 27 -3.56 8.60 -10.19
C SER A 27 -3.23 9.96 -9.58
N GLU A 28 -2.94 10.98 -10.41
CA GLU A 28 -2.66 12.33 -9.95
C GLU A 28 -3.94 12.99 -9.43
N ASN A 29 -5.04 12.80 -10.17
CA ASN A 29 -6.36 13.29 -9.76
C ASN A 29 -6.88 12.60 -8.50
N TYR A 30 -6.61 11.31 -8.33
CA TYR A 30 -6.90 10.60 -7.07
C TYR A 30 -6.15 11.19 -5.86
N ARG A 31 -4.88 11.57 -6.05
CA ARG A 31 -4.08 12.23 -4.99
C ARG A 31 -4.65 13.60 -4.65
N LYS A 32 -4.97 14.42 -5.65
CA LYS A 32 -5.60 15.74 -5.48
C LYS A 32 -6.93 15.63 -4.72
N LEU A 33 -7.78 14.67 -5.10
CA LEU A 33 -9.05 14.40 -4.42
C LEU A 33 -8.83 13.98 -2.96
N THR A 34 -7.91 13.05 -2.73
CA THR A 34 -7.58 12.56 -1.37
C THR A 34 -7.07 13.69 -0.48
N SER A 35 -6.21 14.57 -0.97
CA SER A 35 -5.72 15.73 -0.21
C SER A 35 -6.86 16.68 0.15
N LYS A 36 -7.69 17.07 -0.82
CA LYS A 36 -8.85 17.94 -0.58
C LYS A 36 -9.83 17.36 0.44
N LEU A 37 -10.12 16.06 0.37
CA LEU A 37 -11.05 15.42 1.30
C LEU A 37 -10.50 15.36 2.73
N LYS A 38 -9.18 15.14 2.88
CA LYS A 38 -8.49 15.20 4.18
C LYS A 38 -8.46 16.61 4.75
N GLU A 39 -8.15 17.61 3.93
CA GLU A 39 -8.14 19.02 4.35
C GLU A 39 -9.51 19.48 4.86
N ASN A 40 -10.59 19.00 4.24
CA ASN A 40 -11.96 19.31 4.65
C ASN A 40 -12.48 18.45 5.82
N GLY A 41 -11.63 17.64 6.45
CA GLY A 41 -12.00 16.83 7.61
C GLY A 41 -13.07 15.78 7.33
N ARG A 42 -13.27 15.38 6.07
CA ARG A 42 -14.29 14.39 5.70
C ARG A 42 -13.77 12.96 5.90
N SER A 43 -14.64 12.09 6.39
CA SER A 43 -14.36 10.65 6.48
C SER A 43 -14.09 10.08 5.10
N TRP A 44 -12.82 9.73 4.82
CA TRP A 44 -12.37 9.25 3.51
C TRP A 44 -11.85 7.82 3.62
N HIS A 45 -12.48 6.90 2.89
CA HIS A 45 -12.06 5.51 2.79
C HIS A 45 -11.46 5.26 1.41
N SER A 46 -10.14 5.15 1.38
CA SER A 46 -9.38 4.98 0.16
C SER A 46 -9.24 3.49 -0.16
N TYR A 47 -9.68 3.06 -1.34
CA TYR A 47 -9.47 1.69 -1.82
C TYR A 47 -8.13 1.65 -2.56
N GLU A 48 -7.07 1.26 -1.85
CA GLU A 48 -5.80 0.93 -2.49
C GLU A 48 -5.84 -0.53 -2.97
N ASN A 49 -5.45 -0.77 -4.23
CA ASN A 49 -5.34 -2.12 -4.77
C ASN A 49 -4.30 -2.92 -3.97
N LYS A 50 -4.76 -3.87 -3.16
CA LYS A 50 -3.92 -4.72 -2.30
C LYS A 50 -2.87 -5.53 -3.06
N LEU A 51 -3.05 -5.74 -4.37
CA LEU A 51 -2.10 -6.46 -5.22
C LEU A 51 -0.88 -5.59 -5.59
N ASN A 52 -1.08 -4.27 -5.70
CA ASN A 52 -0.03 -3.32 -6.08
C ASN A 52 0.64 -2.68 -4.87
N ARG A 53 0.01 -2.76 -3.69
CA ARG A 53 0.67 -2.38 -2.44
C ARG A 53 1.88 -3.28 -2.25
N SER A 54 3.03 -2.68 -1.94
CA SER A 54 4.20 -3.41 -1.45
C SER A 54 3.90 -3.97 -0.06
N ILE A 55 3.09 -5.03 -0.01
CA ILE A 55 2.86 -5.80 1.20
C ILE A 55 4.22 -6.39 1.55
N LYS A 56 4.87 -5.83 2.57
CA LYS A 56 6.08 -6.40 3.17
C LYS A 56 5.71 -7.79 3.71
N ARG A 57 5.83 -8.82 2.87
CA ARG A 57 5.72 -10.22 3.29
C ARG A 57 7.04 -10.57 3.92
N ILE A 58 7.08 -10.49 5.24
CA ILE A 58 8.25 -10.77 6.06
C ILE A 58 8.15 -12.20 6.56
N ALA A 59 9.15 -13.02 6.30
CA ALA A 59 9.29 -14.31 6.97
C ALA A 59 9.71 -14.06 8.42
N LYS A 60 8.83 -14.34 9.39
CA LYS A 60 9.08 -14.06 10.82
C LYS A 60 9.35 -15.34 11.60
N ARG A 61 10.04 -15.19 12.74
CA ARG A 61 10.35 -16.28 13.70
C ARG A 61 11.24 -17.38 13.10
N LEU A 62 12.13 -16.98 12.20
CA LEU A 62 13.11 -17.92 11.65
C LEU A 62 14.04 -18.41 12.77
N HIS A 63 14.43 -19.68 12.69
CA HIS A 63 15.40 -20.24 13.62
C HIS A 63 16.72 -19.48 13.51
N HIS A 64 17.41 -19.29 14.63
CA HIS A 64 18.63 -18.46 14.70
C HIS A 64 19.80 -19.00 13.87
N ALA A 65 19.78 -20.30 13.54
CA ALA A 65 20.76 -20.92 12.66
C ALA A 65 20.46 -20.69 11.16
N CYS A 66 19.30 -20.13 10.82
CA CYS A 66 18.95 -19.86 9.44
C CYS A 66 19.46 -18.48 9.00
N ASP A 67 20.11 -18.43 7.84
CA ASP A 67 20.44 -17.16 7.20
C ASP A 67 19.19 -16.55 6.55
N ALA A 68 18.90 -15.30 6.93
CA ALA A 68 17.76 -14.55 6.41
C ALA A 68 17.86 -14.36 4.89
N LYS A 69 19.07 -14.21 4.35
CA LYS A 69 19.27 -13.99 2.90
C LYS A 69 18.94 -15.23 2.08
N GLU A 70 19.33 -16.41 2.55
CA GLU A 70 19.00 -17.67 1.88
C GLU A 70 17.50 -17.96 1.87
N ILE A 71 16.82 -17.62 2.97
CA ILE A 71 15.36 -17.78 3.06
C ILE A 71 14.65 -16.84 2.10
N ILE A 72 15.11 -15.59 1.96
CA ILE A 72 14.54 -14.66 0.97
C ILE A 72 14.73 -15.22 -0.43
N ARG A 73 15.93 -15.75 -0.75
CA ARG A 73 16.24 -16.36 -2.05
C ARG A 73 15.32 -17.55 -2.37
N ASP A 74 15.20 -18.53 -1.46
CA ASP A 74 14.33 -19.71 -1.65
C ASP A 74 12.85 -19.32 -1.76
N LEU A 75 12.40 -18.32 -0.99
CA LEU A 75 11.03 -17.80 -1.11
C LEU A 75 10.79 -17.12 -2.46
N GLN A 76 11.77 -16.37 -2.98
CA GLN A 76 11.68 -15.73 -4.29
C GLN A 76 11.71 -16.76 -5.43
N GLU A 77 12.52 -17.80 -5.34
CA GLU A 77 12.56 -18.92 -6.29
C GLU A 77 11.21 -19.66 -6.37
N ARG A 78 10.50 -19.76 -5.25
CA ARG A 78 9.13 -20.30 -5.17
C ARG A 78 8.04 -19.30 -5.56
N ASN A 79 8.43 -18.18 -6.17
CA ASN A 79 7.54 -17.11 -6.63
C ASN A 79 6.76 -16.39 -5.52
N TYR A 80 7.30 -16.36 -4.29
CA TYR A 80 6.78 -15.53 -3.21
C TYR A 80 7.43 -14.14 -3.24
N LYS A 81 6.61 -13.10 -3.06
CA LYS A 81 7.04 -11.70 -2.98
C LYS A 81 7.63 -11.34 -1.60
N ALA A 82 8.54 -12.16 -1.09
CA ALA A 82 9.23 -11.90 0.18
C ALA A 82 10.31 -10.84 -0.04
N ILE A 83 10.26 -9.77 0.75
CA ILE A 83 11.21 -8.62 0.66
C ILE A 83 12.21 -8.66 1.82
N ASP A 84 11.83 -9.30 2.93
CA ASP A 84 12.59 -9.28 4.17
C ASP A 84 12.35 -10.55 5.00
N ALA A 85 13.30 -10.88 5.86
CA ALA A 85 13.29 -12.06 6.71
C ALA A 85 13.86 -11.71 8.09
N CYS A 86 13.08 -11.97 9.14
CA CYS A 86 13.43 -11.64 10.52
C CYS A 86 13.68 -12.92 11.32
N VAL A 87 14.94 -13.09 11.72
CA VAL A 87 15.37 -14.14 12.64
C VAL A 87 14.84 -13.86 14.04
N LYS A 88 14.36 -14.90 14.75
CA LYS A 88 13.95 -14.75 16.14
C LYS A 88 15.19 -14.39 16.97
N LEU A 89 15.35 -13.11 17.31
CA LEU A 89 16.45 -12.61 18.12
C LEU A 89 16.49 -13.40 19.45
N LYS A 90 17.64 -13.98 19.74
CA LYS A 90 17.92 -14.75 20.95
C LYS A 90 18.01 -13.82 22.16
N TRP A 91 16.89 -13.21 22.60
CA TRP A 91 16.72 -12.56 23.92
C TRP A 91 17.88 -11.65 24.44
N ARG A 92 18.77 -11.19 23.57
CA ARG A 92 19.95 -10.37 23.86
C ARG A 92 20.28 -9.52 22.63
N THR A 93 19.64 -8.37 22.57
CA THR A 93 20.32 -7.09 22.33
C THR A 93 19.34 -6.00 22.74
N LYS A 94 19.50 -5.58 23.99
CA LYS A 94 19.08 -4.27 24.46
C LYS A 94 20.17 -3.33 23.94
N GLU A 95 19.95 -2.68 22.82
CA GLU A 95 20.80 -1.54 22.44
C GLU A 95 20.13 -0.27 22.95
N SER A 96 20.89 0.42 23.80
CA SER A 96 20.58 1.67 24.48
C SER A 96 20.61 2.86 23.52
#